data_AF-A0A3B1CDJ9-F1
#
_entry.id   AF-A0A3B1CDJ9-F1
#
_cell.length_a   1.000
_cell.length_b   1.000
_cell.length_c   1.000
_cell.angle_alpha   90.00
_cell.angle_beta   90.00
_cell.angle_gamma   90.00
#
_symmetry.space_group_name_H-M   'P 1'
#
loop_
_entity.id
_entity.type
_entity.pdbx_description
1 polymer ?
#
loop_
_entity_poly.entity_id
_entity_poly.type
_entity_poly.pdbx_seq_one_letter_code
_entity_poly.pdbx_strand_id
1 'polypeptide(L)'
;MKLTKLDKACIIALAECMAVKKKEKVLVVTDELTNEIGRALYLNALDLGHESLYVELMSWQTHGQEPPKYIAELMKQFDVVLLPTKKSLTHTNARIKASEIGVRVATFPGITTDVMIRGLSADYKKIAALTIKMKKIFEKTDDVRITATNGTDISLKIGGRTAIASKGLFHKKGEGGNLPTGETFVAPIEGSAGGIFVVDG
;
A
#
# COMPACT_ATOMS: atom_id res chain seq x y z
N MET A 1 9.99 24.53 13.48
CA MET A 1 10.94 24.27 12.37
C MET A 1 10.14 24.19 11.07
N LYS A 2 10.72 24.50 9.89
CA LYS A 2 9.99 24.41 8.62
C LYS A 2 9.93 22.94 8.17
N LEU A 3 8.74 22.43 7.86
CA LEU A 3 8.55 21.05 7.39
C LEU A 3 9.33 20.79 6.08
N THR A 4 10.06 19.69 6.04
CA THR A 4 10.73 19.19 4.82
C THR A 4 9.71 18.63 3.82
N LYS A 5 10.18 18.26 2.62
CA LYS A 5 9.32 17.57 1.65
C LYS A 5 8.93 16.17 2.13
N LEU A 6 9.86 15.47 2.80
CA LEU A 6 9.59 14.16 3.37
C LEU A 6 8.57 14.25 4.51
N ASP A 7 8.67 15.26 5.38
CA ASP A 7 7.68 15.47 6.46
C ASP A 7 6.27 15.65 5.89
N LYS A 8 6.12 16.47 4.83
CA LYS A 8 4.84 16.65 4.16
C LYS A 8 4.28 15.34 3.61
N ALA A 9 5.12 14.51 3.00
CA ALA A 9 4.73 13.20 2.49
C ALA A 9 4.30 12.25 3.62
N CYS A 10 5.03 12.23 4.74
CA CYS A 10 4.66 11.46 5.94
C CYS A 10 3.34 11.93 6.54
N ILE A 11 3.11 13.25 6.61
CA ILE A 11 1.85 13.82 7.09
C ILE A 11 0.69 13.42 6.17
N ILE A 12 0.87 13.42 4.84
CA ILE A 12 -0.16 12.94 3.91
C ILE A 12 -0.45 11.45 4.13
N ALA A 13 0.59 10.62 4.29
CA ALA A 13 0.42 9.20 4.59
C ALA A 13 -0.40 8.99 5.89
N LEU A 14 -0.08 9.71 6.96
CA LEU A 14 -0.75 9.60 8.26
C LEU A 14 -2.16 10.21 8.25
N ALA A 15 -2.28 11.49 7.92
CA ALA A 15 -3.51 12.26 8.09
C ALA A 15 -4.52 12.06 6.95
N GLU A 16 -4.06 11.86 5.72
CA GLU A 16 -4.94 11.73 4.57
C GLU A 16 -5.10 10.27 4.14
N CYS A 17 -4.03 9.52 3.92
CA CYS A 17 -4.12 8.14 3.43
C CYS A 17 -4.65 7.20 4.53
N MET A 18 -4.06 7.25 5.72
CA MET A 18 -4.46 6.42 6.86
C MET A 18 -5.55 7.06 7.71
N ALA A 19 -5.79 8.37 7.60
CA ALA A 19 -6.75 9.11 8.43
C ALA A 19 -6.64 8.74 9.92
N VAL A 20 -5.43 8.84 10.49
CA VAL A 20 -5.19 8.57 11.90
C VAL A 20 -5.96 9.57 12.76
N LYS A 21 -6.70 9.07 13.75
CA LYS A 21 -7.52 9.86 14.67
C LYS A 21 -6.77 10.12 15.97
N LYS A 22 -7.17 11.16 16.70
CA LYS A 22 -6.52 11.63 17.94
C LYS A 22 -6.27 10.57 19.03
N LYS A 23 -7.09 9.50 19.09
CA LYS A 23 -6.98 8.44 20.11
C LYS A 23 -6.40 7.12 19.56
N GLU A 24 -6.07 7.09 18.28
CA GLU A 24 -5.56 5.88 17.63
C GLU A 24 -4.04 5.80 17.82
N LYS A 25 -3.55 4.60 18.11
CA LYS A 25 -2.13 4.31 18.29
C LYS A 25 -1.49 3.95 16.95
N VAL A 26 -0.28 4.44 16.72
CA VAL A 26 0.48 4.22 15.49
C VAL A 26 1.70 3.34 15.76
N LEU A 27 1.85 2.25 15.02
CA LEU A 27 3.07 1.45 15.00
C LEU A 27 3.79 1.68 13.67
N VAL A 28 5.10 1.96 13.74
CA VAL A 28 5.98 1.94 12.59
C VAL A 28 6.97 0.78 12.75
N VAL A 29 6.95 -0.17 11.82
CA VAL A 29 7.95 -1.25 11.76
C VAL A 29 8.76 -1.11 10.49
N THR A 30 10.07 -1.03 10.62
CA THR A 30 11.00 -0.79 9.52
C THR A 30 12.18 -1.74 9.55
N ASP A 31 12.99 -1.72 8.48
CA ASP A 31 14.33 -2.29 8.48
C ASP A 31 15.44 -1.23 8.36
N GLU A 32 16.69 -1.66 8.55
CA GLU A 32 17.90 -0.85 8.47
C GLU A 32 18.10 -0.17 7.11
N LEU A 33 17.42 -0.66 6.06
CA LEU A 33 17.53 -0.15 4.69
C LEU A 33 16.49 0.93 4.38
N THR A 34 15.47 1.07 5.21
CA THR A 34 14.33 2.00 5.03
C THR A 34 14.05 2.85 6.27
N ASN A 35 14.93 2.77 7.29
CA ASN A 35 14.80 3.42 8.58
C ASN A 35 14.71 4.95 8.52
N GLU A 36 15.28 5.62 7.52
CA GLU A 36 15.10 7.06 7.30
C GLU A 36 13.61 7.42 7.20
N ILE A 37 12.88 6.65 6.39
CA ILE A 37 11.44 6.86 6.14
C ILE A 37 10.63 6.37 7.35
N GLY A 38 10.99 5.23 7.94
CA GLY A 38 10.37 4.75 9.17
C GLY A 38 10.45 5.77 10.29
N ARG A 39 11.64 6.34 10.53
CA ARG A 39 11.86 7.36 11.54
C ARG A 39 11.10 8.64 11.22
N ALA A 40 11.06 9.07 9.96
CA ALA A 40 10.29 10.24 9.55
C ALA A 40 8.78 10.05 9.80
N LEU A 41 8.22 8.89 9.47
CA LEU A 41 6.81 8.56 9.75
C LEU A 41 6.53 8.57 11.26
N TYR A 42 7.41 7.97 12.06
CA TYR A 42 7.27 7.95 13.52
C TYR A 42 7.30 9.36 14.13
N LEU A 43 8.30 10.18 13.76
CA LEU A 43 8.42 11.54 14.28
C LEU A 43 7.22 12.41 13.89
N ASN A 44 6.75 12.33 12.64
CA ASN A 44 5.58 13.07 12.21
C ASN A 44 4.29 12.57 12.91
N ALA A 45 4.19 11.29 13.25
CA ALA A 45 3.07 10.78 14.04
C ALA A 45 3.07 11.35 15.48
N LEU A 46 4.25 11.46 16.11
CA LEU A 46 4.41 12.13 17.41
C LEU A 46 4.06 13.61 17.33
N ASP A 47 4.55 14.32 16.30
CA ASP A 47 4.29 15.76 16.10
C ASP A 47 2.79 16.05 15.86
N LEU A 48 2.06 15.10 15.27
CA LEU A 48 0.59 15.14 15.14
C LEU A 48 -0.15 14.77 16.45
N GLY A 49 0.57 14.38 17.50
CA GLY A 49 0.03 14.09 18.84
C GLY A 49 -0.47 12.66 19.02
N HIS A 50 -0.03 11.71 18.20
CA HIS A 50 -0.43 10.30 18.33
C HIS A 50 0.52 9.52 19.22
N GLU A 51 -0.03 8.66 20.09
CA GLU A 51 0.75 7.62 20.77
C GLU A 51 1.36 6.70 19.71
N SER A 52 2.69 6.68 19.63
CA SER A 52 3.40 6.03 18.54
C SER A 52 4.53 5.15 19.06
N LEU A 53 4.79 4.02 18.39
CA LEU A 53 5.92 3.13 18.64
C LEU A 53 6.72 2.92 17.35
N TYR A 54 8.05 2.94 17.46
CA TYR A 54 8.98 2.66 16.38
C TYR A 54 9.75 1.36 16.67
N VAL A 55 9.78 0.45 15.70
CA VAL A 55 10.53 -0.80 15.76
C VAL A 55 11.37 -0.93 14.50
N GLU A 56 12.68 -1.11 14.66
CA GLU A 56 13.62 -1.37 13.57
C GLU A 56 14.17 -2.79 13.70
N LEU A 57 14.19 -3.51 12.59
CA LEU A 57 14.62 -4.91 12.48
C LEU A 57 15.65 -5.04 11.37
N MET A 58 16.26 -6.23 11.27
CA MET A 58 17.04 -6.59 10.08
C MET A 58 16.11 -6.89 8.90
N SER A 59 16.48 -6.45 7.70
CA SER A 59 15.75 -6.77 6.48
C SER A 59 15.62 -8.28 6.25
N TRP A 60 14.46 -8.68 5.76
CA TRP A 60 14.11 -10.04 5.39
C TRP A 60 14.82 -10.47 4.10
N GLN A 61 14.85 -11.78 3.86
CA GLN A 61 15.52 -12.35 2.69
C GLN A 61 14.64 -12.25 1.44
N THR A 62 13.34 -12.51 1.58
CA THR A 62 12.40 -12.57 0.44
C THR A 62 11.14 -11.75 0.70
N HIS A 63 10.44 -11.39 -0.39
CA HIS A 63 9.10 -10.79 -0.30
C HIS A 63 8.11 -11.81 0.23
N GLY A 64 7.19 -11.40 1.11
CA GLY A 64 6.19 -12.28 1.70
C GLY A 64 6.71 -13.17 2.84
N GLN A 65 7.97 -13.02 3.26
CA GLN A 65 8.47 -13.70 4.45
C GLN A 65 7.70 -13.20 5.69
N GLU A 66 7.18 -14.11 6.50
CA GLU A 66 6.47 -13.74 7.72
C GLU A 66 7.41 -13.02 8.71
N PRO A 67 6.94 -11.93 9.37
CA PRO A 67 7.69 -11.34 10.44
C PRO A 67 7.68 -12.28 11.67
N PRO A 68 8.65 -12.13 12.58
CA PRO A 68 8.65 -12.89 13.83
C PRO A 68 7.33 -12.75 14.59
N LYS A 69 6.94 -13.81 15.32
CA LYS A 69 5.66 -13.84 16.06
C LYS A 69 5.45 -12.62 16.96
N TYR A 70 6.51 -12.14 17.62
CA TYR A 70 6.42 -10.97 18.50
C TYR A 70 6.05 -9.69 17.74
N ILE A 71 6.48 -9.52 16.48
CA ILE A 71 6.06 -8.42 15.62
C ILE A 71 4.62 -8.59 15.18
N ALA A 72 4.24 -9.80 14.76
CA ALA A 72 2.87 -10.10 14.34
C ALA A 72 1.85 -9.83 15.47
N GLU A 73 2.17 -10.19 16.72
CA GLU A 73 1.32 -9.89 17.87
C GLU A 73 1.38 -8.41 18.28
N LEU A 74 2.51 -7.75 18.11
CA LEU A 74 2.63 -6.31 18.35
C LEU A 74 1.73 -5.52 17.39
N MET A 75 1.72 -5.86 16.11
CA MET A 75 0.89 -5.20 15.09
C MET A 75 -0.60 -5.18 15.47
N LYS A 76 -1.09 -6.23 16.15
CA LYS A 76 -2.49 -6.35 16.58
C LYS A 76 -2.88 -5.42 17.73
N GLN A 77 -1.90 -4.83 18.43
CA GLN A 77 -2.13 -3.96 19.59
C GLN A 77 -2.28 -2.48 19.22
N PHE A 78 -2.21 -2.15 17.93
CA PHE A 78 -2.28 -0.79 17.41
C PHE A 78 -3.46 -0.62 16.45
N ASP A 79 -3.92 0.61 16.25
CA ASP A 79 -5.02 0.91 15.33
C ASP A 79 -4.52 1.12 13.89
N VAL A 80 -3.30 1.64 13.76
CA VAL A 80 -2.65 1.96 12.49
C VAL A 80 -1.23 1.42 12.52
N VAL A 81 -0.87 0.65 11.49
CA VAL A 81 0.47 0.10 11.30
C VAL A 81 1.04 0.55 9.96
N LEU A 82 2.25 1.07 9.99
CA LEU A 82 3.02 1.48 8.83
C LEU A 82 4.24 0.57 8.73
N LEU A 83 4.40 -0.09 7.59
CA LEU A 83 5.48 -1.05 7.33
C LEU A 83 6.38 -0.58 6.19
N PRO A 84 7.19 0.48 6.36
CA PRO A 84 8.25 0.80 5.42
C PRO A 84 9.37 -0.23 5.55
N THR A 85 9.46 -1.16 4.60
CA THR A 85 10.44 -2.25 4.64
C THR A 85 10.97 -2.50 3.24
N LYS A 86 12.23 -2.92 3.10
CA LYS A 86 12.83 -3.31 1.83
C LYS A 86 12.08 -4.48 1.18
N LYS A 87 11.72 -5.48 1.97
CA LYS A 87 10.92 -6.64 1.51
C LYS A 87 9.46 -6.47 1.86
N SER A 88 8.59 -6.88 0.95
CA SER A 88 7.15 -6.66 1.09
C SER A 88 6.56 -7.57 2.16
N LEU A 89 5.79 -6.96 3.07
CA LEU A 89 4.92 -7.66 4.02
C LEU A 89 3.45 -7.65 3.57
N THR A 90 3.13 -7.11 2.39
CA THR A 90 1.74 -6.94 1.92
C THR A 90 0.97 -8.24 2.01
N HIS A 91 1.47 -9.36 1.51
CA HIS A 91 0.70 -10.61 1.43
C HIS A 91 0.96 -11.58 2.59
N THR A 92 1.54 -11.10 3.71
CA THR A 92 1.80 -11.94 4.88
C THR A 92 0.55 -12.17 5.71
N ASN A 93 0.50 -13.33 6.39
CA ASN A 93 -0.51 -13.68 7.37
C ASN A 93 -0.49 -12.70 8.55
N ALA A 94 0.68 -12.24 8.99
CA ALA A 94 0.76 -11.22 10.04
C ALA A 94 -0.02 -9.95 9.69
N ARG A 95 0.16 -9.42 8.46
CA ARG A 95 -0.60 -8.27 7.98
C ARG A 95 -2.09 -8.58 7.90
N ILE A 96 -2.45 -9.67 7.24
CA ILE A 96 -3.85 -10.07 7.00
C ILE A 96 -4.59 -10.22 8.34
N LYS A 97 -4.02 -10.96 9.30
CA LYS A 97 -4.63 -11.20 10.62
C LYS A 97 -4.77 -9.92 11.46
N ALA A 98 -3.85 -8.97 11.33
CA ALA A 98 -4.01 -7.66 11.97
C ALA A 98 -5.20 -6.90 11.36
N SER A 99 -5.32 -6.91 10.03
CA SER A 99 -6.45 -6.27 9.35
C SER A 99 -7.80 -6.93 9.64
N GLU A 100 -7.85 -8.25 9.77
CA GLU A 100 -9.08 -8.99 10.14
C GLU A 100 -9.68 -8.54 11.47
N ILE A 101 -8.85 -8.15 12.44
CA ILE A 101 -9.32 -7.63 13.74
C ILE A 101 -9.53 -6.10 13.75
N GLY A 102 -9.37 -5.45 12.59
CA GLY A 102 -9.68 -4.03 12.40
C GLY A 102 -8.48 -3.09 12.32
N VAL A 103 -7.24 -3.60 12.41
CA VAL A 103 -6.04 -2.76 12.28
C VAL A 103 -5.87 -2.28 10.83
N ARG A 104 -5.65 -0.98 10.65
CA ARG A 104 -5.34 -0.45 9.31
C ARG A 104 -3.87 -0.58 9.04
N VAL A 105 -3.48 -1.20 7.93
CA VAL A 105 -2.07 -1.47 7.63
C VAL A 105 -1.67 -0.94 6.26
N ALA A 106 -0.71 -0.01 6.23
CA ALA A 106 -0.05 0.40 5.01
C ALA A 106 1.37 -0.16 4.94
N THR A 107 1.74 -0.64 3.76
CA THR A 107 3.06 -1.24 3.50
C THR A 107 3.77 -0.44 2.40
N PHE A 108 5.08 -0.26 2.54
CA PHE A 108 5.89 0.57 1.63
C PHE A 108 7.09 -0.25 1.14
N PRO A 109 6.86 -1.30 0.32
CA PRO A 109 7.89 -2.25 -0.07
C PRO A 109 8.97 -1.59 -0.92
N GLY A 110 10.22 -1.62 -0.45
CA GLY A 110 11.35 -1.04 -1.16
C GLY A 110 11.27 0.48 -1.33
N ILE A 111 10.50 1.15 -0.48
CA ILE A 111 10.28 2.59 -0.56
C ILE A 111 11.60 3.37 -0.45
N THR A 112 11.73 4.43 -1.25
CA THR A 112 12.84 5.38 -1.19
C THR A 112 12.31 6.78 -0.86
N THR A 113 13.18 7.67 -0.37
CA THR A 113 12.79 9.04 -0.04
C THR A 113 12.22 9.78 -1.26
N ASP A 114 12.78 9.57 -2.45
CA ASP A 114 12.22 10.13 -3.70
C ASP A 114 10.81 9.61 -3.99
N VAL A 115 10.60 8.29 -3.93
CA VAL A 115 9.29 7.68 -4.18
C VAL A 115 8.28 8.11 -3.13
N MET A 116 8.68 8.24 -1.87
CA MET A 116 7.83 8.74 -0.79
C MET A 116 7.38 10.18 -1.09
N ILE A 117 8.33 11.08 -1.39
CA ILE A 117 8.03 12.49 -1.68
C ILE A 117 7.15 12.62 -2.93
N ARG A 118 7.54 11.99 -4.04
CA ARG A 118 6.84 12.10 -5.32
C ARG A 118 5.48 11.40 -5.29
N GLY A 119 5.41 10.21 -4.70
CA GLY A 119 4.20 9.40 -4.68
C GLY A 119 3.14 9.86 -3.67
N LEU A 120 3.55 10.34 -2.49
CA LEU A 120 2.60 10.83 -1.48
C LEU A 120 2.17 12.28 -1.73
N SER A 121 2.89 13.06 -2.54
CA SER A 121 2.47 14.43 -2.89
C SER A 121 1.35 14.50 -3.93
N ALA A 122 0.90 13.35 -4.44
CA ALA A 122 -0.24 13.28 -5.36
C ALA A 122 -1.59 13.49 -4.64
N ASP A 123 -2.62 13.87 -5.40
CA ASP A 123 -3.98 14.03 -4.86
C ASP A 123 -4.67 12.66 -4.69
N TYR A 124 -4.63 12.12 -3.47
CA TYR A 124 -5.20 10.80 -3.16
C TYR A 124 -6.73 10.76 -3.27
N LYS A 125 -7.43 11.89 -3.15
CA LYS A 125 -8.88 11.94 -3.39
C LYS A 125 -9.17 11.76 -4.87
N LYS A 126 -8.41 12.42 -5.74
CA LYS A 126 -8.51 12.25 -7.20
C LYS A 126 -8.09 10.84 -7.63
N ILE A 127 -7.00 10.30 -7.08
CA ILE A 127 -6.58 8.90 -7.32
C ILE A 127 -7.67 7.93 -6.89
N ALA A 128 -8.25 8.10 -5.70
CA ALA A 128 -9.32 7.24 -5.22
C ALA A 128 -10.57 7.32 -6.14
N ALA A 129 -10.95 8.52 -6.58
CA ALA A 129 -12.07 8.68 -7.51
C ALA A 129 -11.82 7.97 -8.85
N LEU A 130 -10.62 8.10 -9.42
CA LEU A 130 -10.24 7.47 -10.68
C LEU A 130 -10.17 5.94 -10.58
N THR A 131 -9.54 5.41 -9.54
CA THR A 131 -9.45 3.96 -9.30
C THR A 131 -10.83 3.34 -9.06
N ILE A 132 -11.69 3.99 -8.27
CA ILE A 132 -13.07 3.52 -8.07
C ILE A 132 -13.86 3.57 -9.38
N LYS A 133 -13.69 4.62 -10.20
CA LYS A 133 -14.30 4.68 -11.53
C LYS A 133 -13.82 3.52 -12.40
N MET A 134 -12.53 3.20 -12.38
CA MET A 134 -11.97 2.10 -13.16
C MET A 134 -12.49 0.74 -12.71
N LYS A 135 -12.60 0.51 -11.38
CA LYS A 135 -13.19 -0.71 -10.83
C LYS A 135 -14.60 -0.94 -11.37
N LYS A 136 -15.44 0.12 -11.40
CA LYS A 136 -16.81 0.02 -11.94
C LYS A 136 -16.86 -0.30 -13.43
N ILE A 137 -15.85 0.10 -14.20
CA ILE A 137 -15.74 -0.26 -15.62
C ILE A 137 -15.34 -1.73 -15.72
N PHE A 138 -14.29 -2.16 -15.00
CA PHE A 138 -13.82 -3.54 -15.03
C PHE A 138 -14.92 -4.54 -14.61
N GLU A 139 -15.69 -4.23 -13.57
CA GLU A 139 -16.81 -5.07 -13.10
C GLU A 139 -17.99 -5.16 -14.08
N LYS A 140 -17.99 -4.37 -15.15
CA LYS A 140 -19.00 -4.39 -16.24
C LYS A 140 -18.43 -4.83 -17.58
N THR A 141 -17.17 -5.25 -17.61
CA THR A 141 -16.46 -5.66 -18.82
C THR A 141 -16.30 -7.17 -18.81
N ASP A 142 -16.55 -7.82 -19.94
CA ASP A 142 -16.32 -9.27 -20.09
C ASP A 142 -14.98 -9.58 -20.76
N ASP A 143 -14.63 -8.81 -21.79
CA ASP A 143 -13.42 -9.01 -22.60
C ASP A 143 -12.54 -7.76 -22.59
N VAL A 144 -11.23 -7.95 -22.49
CA VAL A 144 -10.21 -6.90 -22.56
C VAL A 144 -9.25 -7.24 -23.69
N ARG A 145 -8.97 -6.25 -24.55
CA ARG A 145 -7.92 -6.33 -25.58
C ARG A 145 -6.88 -5.25 -25.32
N ILE A 146 -5.62 -5.64 -25.28
CA ILE A 146 -4.46 -4.77 -25.04
C ILE A 146 -3.63 -4.75 -26.31
N THR A 147 -3.41 -3.56 -26.87
CA THR A 147 -2.58 -3.36 -28.07
C THR A 147 -1.49 -2.33 -27.80
N ALA A 148 -0.27 -2.53 -28.31
CA ALA A 148 0.81 -1.55 -28.27
C ALA A 148 1.66 -1.59 -29.54
N THR A 149 2.36 -0.50 -29.83
CA THR A 149 3.18 -0.34 -31.05
C THR A 149 4.37 -1.29 -31.12
N ASN A 150 4.78 -1.88 -29.99
CA ASN A 150 5.83 -2.88 -29.91
C ASN A 150 5.41 -4.28 -30.44
N GLY A 151 4.16 -4.41 -30.90
CA GLY A 151 3.61 -5.67 -31.40
C GLY A 151 2.75 -6.43 -30.39
N THR A 152 2.53 -5.88 -29.19
CA THR A 152 1.54 -6.42 -28.25
C THR A 152 0.14 -6.33 -28.88
N ASP A 153 -0.55 -7.46 -28.92
CA ASP A 153 -1.96 -7.60 -29.25
C ASP A 153 -2.47 -8.87 -28.55
N ILE A 154 -2.98 -8.71 -27.34
CA ILE A 154 -3.44 -9.80 -26.48
C ILE A 154 -4.86 -9.53 -25.99
N SER A 155 -5.68 -10.56 -25.98
CA SER A 155 -7.04 -10.53 -25.43
C SER A 155 -7.17 -11.46 -24.23
N LEU A 156 -7.98 -11.08 -23.24
CA LEU A 156 -8.24 -11.83 -22.01
C LEU A 156 -9.66 -11.56 -21.51
N LYS A 157 -10.25 -12.52 -20.79
CA LYS A 157 -11.60 -12.38 -20.22
C LYS A 157 -11.53 -12.01 -18.75
N ILE A 158 -12.39 -11.10 -18.32
CA ILE A 158 -12.54 -10.69 -16.90
C ILE A 158 -14.00 -10.75 -16.42
N GLY A 159 -14.92 -11.18 -17.27
CA GLY A 159 -16.35 -11.27 -16.95
C GLY A 159 -16.63 -12.03 -15.66
N GLY A 160 -17.53 -11.48 -14.84
CA GLY A 160 -17.91 -12.04 -13.53
C GLY A 160 -16.86 -11.89 -12.41
N ARG A 161 -15.70 -11.26 -12.67
CA ARG A 161 -14.68 -11.01 -11.63
C ARG A 161 -14.93 -9.70 -10.90
N THR A 162 -14.63 -9.69 -9.60
CA THR A 162 -14.61 -8.46 -8.80
C THR A 162 -13.24 -7.78 -8.94
N ALA A 163 -13.21 -6.56 -9.47
CA ALA A 163 -11.97 -5.79 -9.55
C ALA A 163 -11.60 -5.17 -8.20
N ILE A 164 -10.32 -4.95 -7.95
CA ILE A 164 -9.79 -4.33 -6.74
C ILE A 164 -9.32 -2.92 -7.07
N ALA A 165 -9.82 -1.94 -6.33
CA ALA A 165 -9.36 -0.54 -6.42
C ALA A 165 -8.35 -0.28 -5.30
N SER A 166 -7.06 -0.23 -5.66
CA SER A 166 -6.00 0.20 -4.74
C SER A 166 -5.99 1.71 -4.64
N LYS A 167 -6.98 2.24 -3.91
CA LYS A 167 -7.35 3.65 -3.86
C LYS A 167 -6.45 4.52 -2.96
N GLY A 168 -5.56 3.90 -2.18
CA GLY A 168 -4.62 4.59 -1.28
C GLY A 168 -5.24 5.31 -0.08
N LEU A 169 -6.56 5.21 0.12
CA LEU A 169 -7.28 5.73 1.28
C LEU A 169 -7.77 4.56 2.13
N PHE A 170 -7.11 4.33 3.25
CA PHE A 170 -7.40 3.25 4.20
C PHE A 170 -8.00 3.87 5.46
N HIS A 171 -9.29 4.22 5.40
CA HIS A 171 -9.96 4.99 6.45
C HIS A 171 -10.80 4.11 7.36
N LYS A 172 -11.32 3.00 6.83
CA LYS A 172 -12.15 2.07 7.59
C LYS A 172 -11.29 1.04 8.31
N LYS A 173 -11.78 0.55 9.45
CA LYS A 173 -11.13 -0.54 10.20
C LYS A 173 -10.86 -1.73 9.27
N GLY A 174 -9.66 -2.28 9.38
CA GLY A 174 -9.19 -3.42 8.60
C GLY A 174 -8.82 -3.11 7.14
N GLU A 175 -8.99 -1.87 6.65
CA GLU A 175 -8.47 -1.50 5.34
C GLU A 175 -6.94 -1.44 5.35
N GLY A 176 -6.32 -1.85 4.26
CA GLY A 176 -4.87 -1.80 4.12
C GLY A 176 -4.41 -2.12 2.71
N GLY A 177 -3.14 -1.82 2.44
CA GLY A 177 -2.56 -1.98 1.11
C GLY A 177 -1.18 -1.34 1.00
N ASN A 178 -0.80 -0.98 -0.22
CA ASN A 178 0.47 -0.32 -0.49
C ASN A 178 0.33 1.21 -0.47
N LEU A 179 1.38 1.90 -0.01
CA LEU A 179 1.58 3.32 -0.22
C LEU A 179 3.02 3.55 -0.75
N PRO A 180 3.20 4.45 -1.74
CA PRO A 180 2.16 5.03 -2.59
C PRO A 180 1.41 3.97 -3.42
N THR A 181 0.23 4.33 -3.94
CA THR A 181 -0.55 3.46 -4.84
C THR A 181 -1.49 4.28 -5.74
N GLY A 182 -2.24 3.62 -6.62
CA GLY A 182 -3.22 4.27 -7.49
C GLY A 182 -3.71 3.41 -8.66
N GLU A 183 -3.72 2.10 -8.50
CA GLU A 183 -4.08 1.16 -9.56
C GLU A 183 -5.45 0.51 -9.35
N THR A 184 -5.98 -0.06 -10.42
CA THR A 184 -7.14 -0.94 -10.38
C THR A 184 -6.81 -2.20 -11.15
N PHE A 185 -7.00 -3.34 -10.53
CA PHE A 185 -6.60 -4.62 -11.10
C PHE A 185 -7.68 -5.68 -10.89
N VAL A 186 -7.68 -6.68 -11.76
CA VAL A 186 -8.56 -7.84 -11.72
C VAL A 186 -7.81 -9.02 -12.30
N ALA A 187 -7.98 -10.20 -11.71
CA ALA A 187 -7.41 -11.42 -12.28
C ALA A 187 -8.20 -11.81 -13.53
N PRO A 188 -7.54 -12.17 -14.65
CA PRO A 188 -8.22 -12.74 -15.80
C PRO A 188 -8.82 -14.11 -15.46
N ILE A 189 -9.79 -14.55 -16.26
CA ILE A 189 -10.22 -15.94 -16.30
C ILE A 189 -9.05 -16.80 -16.78
N GLU A 190 -8.71 -17.81 -15.99
CA GLU A 190 -7.59 -18.70 -16.26
C GLU A 190 -7.79 -19.41 -17.61
N GLY A 191 -6.75 -19.46 -18.43
CA GLY A 191 -6.81 -20.04 -19.77
C GLY A 191 -7.53 -19.19 -20.84
N SER A 192 -8.04 -18.00 -20.50
CA SER A 192 -8.73 -17.12 -21.47
C SER A 192 -7.79 -16.23 -22.29
N ALA A 193 -6.53 -16.11 -21.89
CA ALA A 193 -5.57 -15.24 -22.56
C ALA A 193 -5.16 -15.80 -23.92
N GLY A 194 -5.20 -14.97 -24.96
CA GLY A 194 -4.78 -15.35 -26.32
C GLY A 194 -4.25 -14.15 -27.10
N GLY A 195 -3.15 -14.36 -27.84
CA GLY A 195 -2.49 -13.33 -28.64
C GLY A 195 -1.00 -13.21 -28.31
N ILE A 196 -0.44 -12.03 -28.59
CA ILE A 196 0.99 -11.73 -28.43
C ILE A 196 1.15 -10.67 -27.34
N PHE A 197 1.97 -10.97 -26.35
CA PHE A 197 2.42 -10.00 -25.35
C PHE A 197 3.93 -9.81 -25.49
N VAL A 198 4.36 -8.56 -25.69
CA VAL A 198 5.78 -8.21 -25.82
C VAL A 198 6.24 -7.54 -24.52
N VAL A 199 7.24 -8.12 -23.88
CA VAL A 199 7.87 -7.60 -22.66
C VAL A 199 8.98 -6.63 -23.07
N ASP A 200 8.85 -5.36 -22.73
CA ASP A 200 9.80 -4.31 -23.11
C ASP A 200 10.46 -3.53 -21.96
N GLY A 201 10.14 -3.85 -20.69
CA GLY A 201 10.87 -3.35 -19.51
C GLY A 201 10.00 -3.01 -18.31
#